data_AF-A0A1Z4I1B5-F1
#
_entry.id   AF-A0A1Z4I1B5-F1
#
_cell.length_a   1.000
_cell.length_b   1.000
_cell.length_c   1.000
_cell.angle_alpha   90.00
_cell.angle_beta   90.00
_cell.angle_gamma   90.00
#
_symmetry.space_group_name_H-M   'P 1'
#
loop_
_entity.id
_entity.type
_entity.pdbx_description
1 polymer ?
#
loop_
_entity_poly.entity_id
_entity_poly.type
_entity_poly.pdbx_seq_one_letter_code
_entity_poly.pdbx_strand_id
1 'polypeptide(L)'
;MSENYLQGNRVIAFQGKFQGKSGEVIRSEYSNPFQHGYIVKLDEEGIEEYILEMDLQTENLKPDDIDVEITELQKLINQEADKISGKVKKELTEHLSHLQNALKSQDKLESDSEYTYISKEMKRVFQDKSIKENVSLKKIKHYWEKSLK
;
A
#
# COMPACT_ATOMS: atom_id res chain seq x y z
N MET A 1 -14.60 5.08 -20.65
CA MET A 1 -15.64 4.75 -19.65
C MET A 1 -15.23 5.45 -18.38
N SER A 2 -16.17 6.06 -17.65
CA SER A 2 -15.86 6.65 -16.35
C SER A 2 -15.56 5.53 -15.36
N GLU A 3 -14.41 5.56 -14.68
CA GLU A 3 -14.10 4.65 -13.59
C GLU A 3 -14.64 5.26 -12.30
N ASN A 4 -15.54 4.53 -11.64
CA ASN A 4 -16.10 4.97 -10.37
C ASN A 4 -15.24 4.46 -9.21
N TYR A 5 -14.19 5.22 -8.87
CA TYR A 5 -13.37 4.89 -7.72
C TYR A 5 -14.14 5.11 -6.41
N LEU A 6 -14.16 4.07 -5.57
CA LEU A 6 -14.73 4.13 -4.22
C LEU A 6 -13.67 4.58 -3.22
N GLN A 7 -14.12 5.11 -2.09
CA GLN A 7 -13.23 5.39 -0.95
C GLN A 7 -12.41 4.14 -0.58
N GLY A 8 -11.11 4.34 -0.35
CA GLY A 8 -10.14 3.29 -0.08
C GLY A 8 -9.61 2.57 -1.32
N ASN A 9 -10.08 2.90 -2.53
CA ASN A 9 -9.45 2.38 -3.75
C ASN A 9 -8.06 3.00 -3.91
N ARG A 10 -7.10 2.16 -4.30
CA ARG A 10 -5.75 2.61 -4.61
C ARG A 10 -5.66 2.98 -6.09
N VAL A 11 -5.06 4.13 -6.34
CA VAL A 11 -4.93 4.72 -7.67
C VAL A 11 -3.52 5.24 -7.87
N ILE A 12 -3.09 5.29 -9.12
CA ILE A 12 -1.86 5.96 -9.53
C ILE A 12 -2.23 7.03 -10.55
N ALA A 13 -1.68 8.23 -10.39
CA ALA A 13 -1.81 9.27 -11.38
C ALA A 13 -0.91 8.92 -12.57
N PHE A 14 -1.48 8.72 -13.76
CA PHE A 14 -0.72 8.30 -14.94
C PHE A 14 -0.34 9.47 -15.87
N GLN A 15 -0.92 10.66 -15.63
CA GLN A 15 -0.60 11.91 -16.32
C GLN A 15 -0.80 13.13 -15.39
N GLY A 16 -0.44 14.32 -15.88
CA GLY A 16 -0.61 15.57 -15.14
C GLY A 16 0.50 15.85 -14.09
N LYS A 17 0.22 16.76 -13.15
CA LYS A 17 1.17 17.23 -12.13
C LYS A 17 1.70 16.10 -11.23
N PHE A 18 0.87 15.10 -10.96
CA PHE A 18 1.16 14.02 -10.02
C PHE A 18 1.56 12.72 -10.74
N GLN A 19 1.92 12.77 -12.02
CA GLN A 19 2.27 11.58 -12.79
C GLN A 19 3.29 10.68 -12.05
N GLY A 20 2.96 9.39 -11.95
CA GLY A 20 3.74 8.37 -11.26
C GLY A 20 3.50 8.28 -9.75
N LYS A 21 2.69 9.18 -9.16
CA LYS A 21 2.37 9.17 -7.72
C LYS A 21 1.17 8.27 -7.45
N SER A 22 1.35 7.35 -6.49
CA SER A 22 0.28 6.50 -5.97
C SER A 22 -0.39 7.13 -4.75
N GLY A 23 -1.65 6.75 -4.52
CA GLY A 23 -2.39 7.16 -3.36
C GLY A 23 -3.70 6.42 -3.18
N GLU A 24 -4.44 6.84 -2.16
CA GLU A 24 -5.71 6.25 -1.75
C GLU A 24 -6.84 7.27 -1.96
N VAL A 25 -7.92 6.86 -2.62
CA VAL A 25 -9.10 7.70 -2.82
C VAL A 25 -9.80 7.91 -1.48
N ILE A 26 -9.94 9.17 -1.07
CA ILE A 26 -10.62 9.57 0.16
C ILE A 26 -12.10 9.84 -0.12
N ARG A 27 -12.40 10.58 -1.20
CA ARG A 27 -13.76 10.92 -1.62
C ARG A 27 -13.78 11.38 -3.09
N SER A 28 -14.94 11.27 -3.74
CA SER A 28 -15.19 11.93 -5.01
C SER A 28 -15.42 13.42 -4.80
N GLU A 29 -15.00 14.24 -5.77
CA GLU A 29 -15.19 15.68 -5.75
C GLU A 29 -15.45 16.22 -7.15
N TYR A 30 -16.41 17.15 -7.24
CA TYR A 30 -16.75 17.83 -8.48
C TYR A 30 -16.21 19.26 -8.40
N SER A 31 -15.22 19.57 -9.23
CA SER A 31 -14.72 20.95 -9.34
C SER A 31 -15.71 21.83 -10.12
N ASN A 32 -16.50 21.24 -11.03
CA ASN A 32 -17.66 21.83 -11.70
C ASN A 32 -18.54 20.71 -12.33
N PRO A 33 -19.71 21.02 -12.93
CA PRO A 33 -20.61 20.00 -13.50
C PRO A 33 -20.01 19.13 -14.61
N PHE A 34 -18.87 19.51 -15.18
CA PHE A 34 -18.22 18.83 -16.30
C PHE A 34 -16.86 18.22 -15.92
N GLN A 35 -16.38 18.46 -14.70
CA GLN A 35 -15.08 17.98 -14.23
C GLN A 35 -15.26 17.21 -12.92
N HIS A 36 -15.24 15.89 -13.07
CA HIS A 36 -15.22 14.93 -11.99
C HIS A 36 -13.78 14.54 -11.66
N GLY A 37 -13.49 14.46 -10.38
CA GLY A 37 -12.21 13.99 -9.89
C GLY A 37 -12.35 13.43 -8.48
N TYR A 38 -11.21 13.17 -7.88
CA TYR A 38 -11.13 12.51 -6.58
C TYR A 38 -10.12 13.23 -5.72
N ILE A 39 -10.45 13.32 -4.43
CA ILE A 39 -9.46 13.67 -3.42
C ILE A 39 -8.68 12.41 -3.11
N VAL A 40 -7.40 12.43 -3.45
CA VAL A 40 -6.46 11.32 -3.29
C VAL A 40 -5.46 11.71 -2.22
N LYS A 41 -5.30 10.84 -1.21
CA LYS A 41 -4.20 10.96 -0.26
C LYS A 41 -2.97 10.32 -0.85
N LEU A 42 -2.00 11.13 -1.26
CA LEU A 42 -0.76 10.67 -1.87
C LEU A 42 0.13 9.98 -0.83
N ASP A 43 0.69 8.84 -1.22
CA ASP A 43 1.42 7.94 -0.33
C ASP A 43 2.68 8.57 0.26
N GLU A 44 3.57 9.11 -0.57
CA GLU A 44 4.89 9.61 -0.13
C GLU A 44 4.83 10.92 0.67
N GLU A 45 3.80 11.73 0.42
CA GLU A 45 3.68 13.09 0.94
C GLU A 45 2.62 13.17 2.06
N GLY A 46 1.73 12.18 2.16
CA GLY A 46 0.63 12.14 3.11
C GLY A 46 -0.41 13.24 2.91
N ILE A 47 -0.31 14.01 1.82
CA ILE A 47 -1.18 15.14 1.48
C ILE A 47 -2.41 14.67 0.72
N GLU A 48 -3.53 15.38 0.90
CA GLU A 48 -4.75 15.21 0.12
C GLU A 48 -4.74 16.18 -1.06
N GLU A 49 -4.85 15.66 -2.27
CA GLU A 49 -4.84 16.45 -3.51
C GLU A 49 -6.02 16.07 -4.40
N TYR A 50 -6.57 17.09 -5.09
CA TYR A 50 -7.59 16.86 -6.11
C TYR A 50 -6.94 16.42 -7.42
N ILE A 51 -7.32 15.24 -7.90
CA ILE A 51 -6.84 14.69 -9.16
C ILE A 51 -8.05 14.36 -10.04
N LEU A 52 -8.01 14.79 -11.31
CA LEU A 52 -9.08 14.50 -12.25
C LEU A 52 -9.21 13.01 -12.47
N GLU A 53 -10.44 12.53 -12.64
CA GLU A 53 -10.71 11.12 -12.92
C GLU A 53 -9.92 10.63 -14.14
N MET A 54 -9.86 11.46 -15.19
CA MET A 54 -9.14 11.13 -16.42
C MET A 54 -7.62 11.03 -16.24
N ASP A 55 -7.06 11.49 -15.12
CA ASP A 55 -5.64 11.42 -14.82
C ASP A 55 -5.29 10.21 -13.92
N LEU A 56 -6.30 9.48 -13.45
CA LEU A 56 -6.18 8.35 -12.54
C LEU A 56 -6.37 7.02 -13.25
N GLN A 57 -5.62 6.02 -12.81
CA GLN A 57 -5.86 4.62 -13.13
C GLN A 57 -5.82 3.80 -11.84
N THR A 58 -6.54 2.67 -11.82
CA THR A 58 -6.47 1.72 -10.71
C THR A 58 -5.02 1.27 -10.50
N GLU A 59 -4.52 1.38 -9.27
CA GLU A 59 -3.23 0.80 -8.91
C GLU A 59 -3.42 -0.70 -8.66
N ASN A 60 -3.12 -1.50 -9.67
CA ASN A 60 -3.06 -2.95 -9.54
C ASN A 60 -1.59 -3.36 -9.39
N LEU A 61 -1.26 -4.00 -8.26
CA LEU A 61 -0.01 -4.75 -8.20
C LEU A 61 -0.12 -5.97 -9.13
N LYS A 62 0.93 -6.29 -9.87
CA LYS A 62 1.10 -7.62 -10.45
C LYS A 62 1.60 -8.58 -9.36
N PRO A 63 1.41 -9.89 -9.55
CA PRO A 63 1.99 -10.89 -8.63
C PRO A 63 3.48 -10.67 -8.36
N ASP A 64 4.26 -10.32 -9.39
CA ASP A 64 5.69 -10.04 -9.27
C ASP A 64 5.99 -8.78 -8.45
N ASP A 65 5.07 -7.81 -8.43
CA ASP A 65 5.23 -6.57 -7.66
C ASP A 65 5.06 -6.85 -6.15
N ILE A 66 4.36 -7.91 -5.75
CA ILE A 66 4.27 -8.34 -4.33
C ILE A 66 5.64 -8.74 -3.80
N ASP A 67 6.39 -9.52 -4.59
CA ASP A 67 7.73 -9.97 -4.22
C ASP A 67 8.69 -8.77 -4.10
N VAL A 68 8.50 -7.73 -4.93
CA VAL A 68 9.22 -6.46 -4.83
C VAL A 68 8.87 -5.74 -3.53
N GLU A 69 7.60 -5.52 -3.22
CA GLU A 69 7.15 -4.81 -2.01
C GLU A 69 7.60 -5.55 -0.72
N ILE A 70 7.55 -6.88 -0.69
CA ILE A 70 8.10 -7.68 0.43
C ILE A 70 9.61 -7.51 0.55
N THR A 71 10.34 -7.50 -0.57
CA THR A 71 11.78 -7.25 -0.57
C THR A 71 12.13 -5.86 -0.05
N GLU A 72 11.33 -4.84 -0.38
CA GLU A 72 11.50 -3.48 0.13
C GLU A 72 11.27 -3.40 1.64
N LEU A 73 10.24 -4.07 2.16
CA LEU A 73 10.00 -4.19 3.60
C LEU A 73 11.16 -4.89 4.33
N GLN A 74 11.70 -5.97 3.74
CA GLN A 74 12.88 -6.65 4.29
C GLN A 74 14.13 -5.74 4.28
N LYS A 75 14.34 -4.96 3.22
CA LYS A 75 15.43 -3.98 3.17
C LYS A 75 15.26 -2.91 4.24
N LEU A 76 14.03 -2.42 4.45
CA LEU A 76 13.74 -1.40 5.46
C LEU A 76 14.01 -1.92 6.88
N ILE A 77 13.58 -3.14 7.22
CA ILE A 77 13.92 -3.81 8.49
C ILE A 77 15.43 -3.91 8.67
N ASN A 78 16.17 -4.25 7.60
CA ASN A 78 17.62 -4.38 7.66
C ASN A 78 18.36 -3.05 7.80
N GLN A 79 17.91 -2.00 7.11
CA GLN A 79 18.49 -0.65 7.20
C GLN A 79 18.33 -0.05 8.59
N GLU A 80 17.24 -0.41 9.26
CA GLU A 80 16.91 0.09 10.58
C GLU A 80 17.20 -0.93 11.68
N ALA A 81 17.98 -1.97 11.35
CA ALA A 81 18.32 -3.08 12.25
C ALA A 81 18.96 -2.61 13.57
N ASP A 82 19.73 -1.52 13.53
CA ASP A 82 20.38 -0.94 14.72
C ASP A 82 19.40 -0.26 15.67
N LYS A 83 18.18 0.06 15.21
CA LYS A 83 17.11 0.68 16.02
C LYS A 83 16.14 -0.34 16.60
N ILE A 84 16.28 -1.63 16.26
CA ILE A 84 15.45 -2.72 16.75
C ILE A 84 16.25 -3.79 17.47
N SER A 85 15.61 -4.45 18.43
CA SER A 85 16.21 -5.65 19.00
C SER A 85 16.37 -6.75 17.94
N GLY A 86 17.46 -7.52 18.02
CA GLY A 86 17.70 -8.64 17.11
C GLY A 86 16.58 -9.68 17.10
N LYS A 87 15.85 -9.82 18.22
CA LYS A 87 14.65 -10.67 18.31
C LYS A 87 13.53 -10.16 17.40
N VAL A 88 13.19 -8.88 17.49
CA VAL A 88 12.13 -8.26 16.68
C VAL A 88 12.48 -8.27 15.20
N LYS A 89 13.76 -8.03 14.86
CA LYS A 89 14.25 -8.16 13.49
C LYS A 89 13.98 -9.55 12.91
N LYS A 90 14.32 -10.59 13.69
CA LYS A 90 14.13 -11.99 13.29
C LYS A 90 12.65 -12.30 13.09
N GLU A 91 11.81 -11.96 14.08
CA GLU A 91 10.36 -12.16 14.01
C GLU A 91 9.76 -11.47 12.77
N LEU A 92 10.03 -10.18 12.55
CA LEU A 92 9.52 -9.45 11.38
C LEU A 92 9.94 -10.07 10.04
N THR A 93 11.17 -10.58 9.95
CA THR A 93 11.68 -11.22 8.72
C THR A 93 11.00 -12.57 8.48
N GLU A 94 10.77 -13.35 9.53
CA GLU A 94 10.04 -14.62 9.47
C GLU A 94 8.58 -14.39 9.07
N HIS A 95 7.89 -13.45 9.72
CA HIS A 95 6.51 -13.10 9.41
C HIS A 95 6.34 -12.56 7.98
N LEU A 96 7.27 -11.75 7.46
CA LEU A 96 7.24 -11.34 6.04
C LEU A 96 7.37 -12.52 5.08
N SER A 97 8.14 -13.54 5.44
CA SER A 97 8.30 -14.74 4.63
C SER A 97 7.05 -15.62 4.68
N HIS A 98 6.40 -15.71 5.85
CA HIS A 98 5.10 -16.37 6.00
C HIS A 98 4.01 -15.66 5.21
N LEU A 99 3.94 -14.33 5.27
CA LEU A 99 3.03 -13.52 4.46
C LEU A 99 3.23 -13.79 2.96
N GLN A 100 4.49 -13.81 2.48
CA GLN A 100 4.78 -14.14 1.09
C GLN A 100 4.24 -15.53 0.69
N ASN A 101 4.46 -16.53 1.54
CA ASN A 101 4.00 -17.89 1.29
C ASN A 101 2.48 -17.98 1.32
N ALA A 102 1.83 -17.32 2.27
CA ALA A 102 0.37 -17.28 2.40
C ALA A 102 -0.30 -16.61 1.19
N LEU A 103 0.27 -15.52 0.68
CA LEU A 103 -0.19 -14.87 -0.55
C LEU A 103 -0.04 -15.80 -1.77
N LYS A 104 1.05 -16.56 -1.86
CA LYS A 104 1.30 -17.52 -2.94
C LYS A 104 0.38 -18.75 -2.87
N SER A 105 0.10 -19.25 -1.66
CA SER A 105 -0.81 -20.38 -1.42
C SER A 105 -2.29 -19.98 -1.39
N GLN A 106 -2.56 -18.68 -1.54
CA GLN A 106 -3.88 -18.08 -1.42
C GLN A 106 -4.57 -18.33 -0.06
N ASP A 107 -3.80 -18.50 1.02
CA ASP A 107 -4.32 -18.68 2.37
C ASP A 107 -4.71 -17.33 2.98
N LYS A 108 -6.02 -17.04 2.96
CA LYS A 108 -6.55 -15.77 3.48
C LYS A 108 -6.34 -15.60 4.97
N LEU A 109 -6.60 -16.64 5.76
CA LEU A 109 -6.53 -16.52 7.22
C LEU A 109 -5.11 -16.28 7.67
N GLU A 110 -4.16 -17.01 7.09
CA GLU A 110 -2.74 -16.81 7.35
C GLU A 110 -2.30 -15.42 6.87
N SER A 111 -2.65 -15.02 5.65
CA SER A 111 -2.28 -13.70 5.12
C SER A 111 -2.78 -12.54 6.01
N ASP A 112 -4.03 -12.61 6.48
CA ASP A 112 -4.63 -11.58 7.35
C ASP A 112 -3.96 -11.55 8.73
N SER A 113 -3.62 -12.71 9.28
CA SER A 113 -2.91 -12.85 10.56
C SER A 113 -1.50 -12.25 10.48
N GLU A 114 -0.74 -12.67 9.47
CA GLU A 114 0.63 -12.23 9.23
C GLU A 114 0.68 -10.72 8.95
N TYR A 115 -0.23 -10.22 8.10
CA TYR A 115 -0.37 -8.78 7.84
C TYR A 115 -0.61 -7.99 9.13
N THR A 116 -1.52 -8.46 9.98
CA THR A 116 -1.87 -7.78 11.24
C THR A 116 -0.69 -7.72 12.18
N TYR A 117 0.05 -8.82 12.30
CA TYR A 117 1.26 -8.88 13.12
C TYR A 117 2.32 -7.90 12.60
N ILE A 118 2.66 -7.98 11.32
CA ILE A 118 3.70 -7.14 10.69
C ILE A 118 3.33 -5.67 10.83
N SER A 119 2.11 -5.28 10.50
CA SER A 119 1.67 -3.87 10.61
C SER A 119 1.79 -3.34 12.03
N LYS A 120 1.41 -4.15 13.03
CA LYS A 120 1.51 -3.76 14.45
C LYS A 120 2.97 -3.59 14.89
N GLU A 121 3.82 -4.55 14.55
CA GLU A 121 5.22 -4.55 14.98
C GLU A 121 6.04 -3.50 14.25
N MET A 122 5.81 -3.33 12.94
CA MET A 122 6.41 -2.25 12.17
C MET A 122 5.99 -0.89 12.73
N LYS A 123 4.69 -0.66 13.00
CA LYS A 123 4.24 0.59 13.65
C LYS A 123 4.91 0.83 15.01
N ARG A 124 5.10 -0.23 15.80
CA ARG A 124 5.78 -0.15 17.10
C ARG A 124 7.24 0.25 16.97
N VAL A 125 7.92 -0.31 15.98
CA VAL A 125 9.35 -0.12 15.71
C VAL A 125 9.62 1.24 15.06
N PHE A 126 8.91 1.53 13.98
CA PHE A 126 9.18 2.65 13.09
C PHE A 126 8.42 3.91 13.47
N GLN A 127 7.48 3.79 14.41
CA GLN A 127 6.48 4.83 14.72
C GLN A 127 5.69 5.19 13.44
N ASP A 128 4.84 6.22 13.48
CA ASP A 128 4.13 6.70 12.28
C ASP A 128 5.07 7.39 11.25
N LYS A 129 6.40 7.24 11.37
CA LYS A 129 7.38 7.95 10.54
C LYS A 129 7.79 7.21 9.26
N SER A 130 7.62 5.88 9.20
CA SER A 130 7.95 5.12 7.99
C SER A 130 6.78 5.12 7.02
N ILE A 131 6.70 6.19 6.22
CA ILE A 131 5.73 6.32 5.14
C ILE A 131 5.85 5.14 4.17
N LYS A 132 7.07 4.73 3.82
CA LYS A 132 7.31 3.64 2.87
C LYS A 132 6.74 2.28 3.32
N GLU A 133 6.94 1.90 4.59
CA GLU A 133 6.43 0.63 5.11
C GLU A 133 4.90 0.58 5.10
N ASN A 134 4.25 1.66 5.55
CA ASN A 134 2.79 1.76 5.51
C ASN A 134 2.24 1.66 4.08
N VAL A 135 2.94 2.22 3.11
CA VAL A 135 2.55 2.19 1.70
C VAL A 135 2.68 0.77 1.14
N SER A 136 3.83 0.12 1.32
CA SER A 136 4.06 -1.25 0.85
C SER A 136 3.04 -2.24 1.44
N LEU A 137 2.79 -2.18 2.75
CA LEU A 137 1.78 -3.01 3.39
C LEU A 137 0.38 -2.73 2.83
N LYS A 138 -0.03 -1.47 2.71
CA LYS A 138 -1.34 -1.12 2.13
C LYS A 138 -1.51 -1.63 0.70
N LYS A 139 -0.47 -1.54 -0.14
CA LYS A 139 -0.51 -2.07 -1.51
C LYS A 139 -0.71 -3.58 -1.50
N ILE A 140 0.07 -4.32 -0.70
CA ILE A 140 -0.05 -5.77 -0.57
C ILE A 140 -1.46 -6.18 -0.12
N LYS A 141 -1.98 -5.53 0.92
CA LYS A 141 -3.33 -5.82 1.44
C LYS A 141 -4.41 -5.54 0.39
N HIS A 142 -4.34 -4.39 -0.29
CA HIS A 142 -5.31 -4.04 -1.33
C HIS A 142 -5.32 -5.05 -2.46
N TYR A 143 -4.14 -5.46 -2.94
CA TYR A 143 -4.02 -6.49 -3.96
C TYR A 143 -4.66 -7.81 -3.50
N TRP A 144 -4.34 -8.24 -2.28
CA TRP A 144 -4.84 -9.49 -1.73
C TRP A 144 -6.38 -9.51 -1.67
N GLU A 145 -6.99 -8.45 -1.13
CA GLU A 145 -8.46 -8.32 -1.03
C GLU A 145 -9.16 -8.28 -2.40
N LYS A 146 -8.47 -7.83 -3.44
CA LYS A 146 -8.99 -7.81 -4.82
C LYS A 146 -8.80 -9.15 -5.54
N SER A 147 -7.71 -9.86 -5.29
CA SER A 147 -7.45 -11.19 -5.90
C SER A 147 -8.39 -12.30 -5.41
N LEU A 148 -9.09 -12.07 -4.29
CA LEU A 148 -10.05 -13.01 -3.68
C LEU A 148 -11.51 -12.80 -4.12
N LYS A 149 -11.80 -11.81 -4.97
CA LYS A 149 -13.15 -11.50 -5.48
C LYS A 149 -13.33 -12.01 -6.91
#